data_AF-A0A1V5ZIP7-F1
#
_entry.id   AF-A0A1V5ZIP7-F1
#
_cell.length_a   1.000
_cell.length_b   1.000
_cell.length_c   1.000
_cell.angle_alpha   90.00
_cell.angle_beta   90.00
_cell.angle_gamma   90.00
#
_symmetry.space_group_name_H-M   'P 1'
#
loop_
_entity.id
_entity.type
_entity.pdbx_description
1 polymer ?
#
loop_
_entity_poly.entity_id
_entity_poly.type
_entity_poly.pdbx_seq_one_letter_code
_entity_poly.pdbx_strand_id
1 'polypeptide(L)'
;MSVPEPVLLADLKVGKLYLEEIKSGELEYKSNCHIYIIKIEKIQLKQLITYTYSSLKNYNIFSEITDFDTTHTFSSPKYDFFETHIQMKNSTTKYYYYNFDEEWFFKNKEKILSNIISYHKEKKPFLEIFQEIEMEEK
;
A
#
# COMPACT_ATOMS: atom_id res chain seq x y z
N MET A 1 -15.76 -1.27 7.45
CA MET A 1 -14.91 -0.63 8.47
C MET A 1 -13.99 0.34 7.75
N SER A 2 -13.72 1.51 8.34
CA SER A 2 -12.90 2.56 7.73
C SER A 2 -11.40 2.30 7.90
N VAL A 3 -10.98 1.65 8.99
CA VAL A 3 -9.58 1.24 9.15
C VAL A 3 -9.23 0.11 8.16
N PRO A 4 -8.14 0.22 7.39
CA PRO A 4 -7.70 -0.78 6.45
C PRO A 4 -7.35 -2.08 7.17
N GLU A 5 -7.78 -3.21 6.62
CA GLU A 5 -7.50 -4.52 7.20
C GLU A 5 -6.31 -5.17 6.50
N PRO A 6 -5.32 -5.69 7.23
CA PRO A 6 -4.18 -6.37 6.62
C PRO A 6 -4.65 -7.61 5.85
N VAL A 7 -4.05 -7.84 4.69
CA VAL A 7 -4.41 -8.92 3.76
C VAL A 7 -3.29 -9.95 3.73
N LEU A 8 -3.65 -11.23 3.89
CA LEU A 8 -2.71 -12.32 3.67
C LEU A 8 -2.39 -12.45 2.19
N LEU A 9 -1.15 -12.83 1.85
CA LEU A 9 -0.77 -12.99 0.44
C LEU A 9 -1.61 -14.04 -0.29
N ALA A 10 -2.12 -15.03 0.44
CA ALA A 10 -3.01 -16.07 -0.10
C ALA A 10 -4.40 -15.54 -0.49
N ASP A 11 -4.82 -14.40 0.09
CA ASP A 11 -6.15 -13.82 -0.11
C ASP A 11 -6.18 -12.69 -1.15
N LEU A 12 -5.00 -12.32 -1.69
CA LEU A 12 -4.91 -11.39 -2.80
C LEU A 12 -5.63 -11.95 -4.04
N LYS A 13 -6.35 -11.09 -4.75
CA LYS A 13 -7.16 -11.46 -5.93
C LYS A 13 -6.80 -10.61 -7.12
N VAL A 14 -6.68 -11.26 -8.28
CA VAL A 14 -6.49 -10.57 -9.56
C VAL A 14 -7.67 -9.63 -9.83
N GLY A 15 -7.37 -8.44 -10.33
CA GLY A 15 -8.32 -7.38 -10.65
C GLY A 15 -8.80 -6.56 -9.45
N LYS A 16 -8.41 -6.91 -8.22
CA LYS A 16 -8.77 -6.16 -7.00
C LYS A 16 -7.73 -5.11 -6.65
N LEU A 17 -8.22 -4.04 -6.02
CA LEU A 17 -7.43 -2.94 -5.51
C LEU A 17 -7.04 -3.18 -4.06
N TYR A 18 -5.81 -2.80 -3.73
CA TYR A 18 -5.26 -2.85 -2.39
C TYR A 18 -4.40 -1.63 -2.15
N LEU A 19 -4.17 -1.31 -0.87
CA LEU A 19 -3.12 -0.39 -0.47
C LEU A 19 -1.85 -1.18 -0.20
N GLU A 20 -0.75 -0.75 -0.80
CA GLU A 20 0.58 -1.27 -0.51
C GLU A 20 1.29 -0.30 0.42
N GLU A 21 1.78 -0.80 1.55
CA GLU A 21 2.63 -0.07 2.48
C GLU A 21 4.06 -0.65 2.42
N ILE A 22 5.02 0.18 2.05
CA ILE A 22 6.43 -0.20 1.98
C ILE A 22 7.15 0.31 3.23
N LYS A 23 7.76 -0.62 3.97
CA LYS A 23 8.55 -0.31 5.18
C LYS A 23 10.01 -0.69 4.96
N SER A 24 10.91 0.30 4.96
CA SER A 24 12.36 0.08 4.99
C SER A 24 12.84 -0.05 6.44
N GLY A 25 13.57 -1.13 6.76
CA GLY A 25 14.13 -1.34 8.10
C GLY A 25 15.48 -0.66 8.36
N GLU A 26 15.96 0.20 7.46
CA GLU A 26 17.20 0.95 7.66
C GLU A 26 16.99 2.12 8.64
N LEU A 27 17.74 2.09 9.74
CA LEU A 27 17.67 3.05 10.85
C LEU A 27 17.94 4.51 10.44
N GLU A 28 18.67 4.75 9.35
CA GLU A 28 19.01 6.09 8.87
C GLU A 28 17.85 6.78 8.12
N TYR A 29 16.82 6.03 7.73
CA TYR A 29 15.61 6.54 7.06
C TYR A 29 14.36 6.15 7.84
N LYS A 30 14.31 6.55 9.11
CA LYS A 30 13.25 6.30 10.11
C LYS A 30 11.80 6.61 9.69
N SER A 31 11.52 7.03 8.46
CA SER A 31 10.20 7.53 8.07
C SER A 31 9.92 7.46 6.57
N ASN A 32 10.49 6.52 5.82
CA ASN A 32 10.14 6.34 4.41
C ASN A 32 9.08 5.25 4.23
N CYS A 33 7.93 5.45 4.89
CA CYS A 33 6.72 4.76 4.50
C CYS A 33 6.25 5.32 3.15
N HIS A 34 6.27 4.47 2.12
CA HIS A 34 5.66 4.78 0.82
C HIS A 34 4.37 4.00 0.72
N ILE A 35 3.32 4.69 0.29
CA ILE A 35 2.00 4.09 0.16
C ILE A 35 1.50 4.29 -1.26
N TYR A 36 1.08 3.18 -1.87
CA TYR A 36 0.53 3.14 -3.22
C TYR A 36 -0.82 2.45 -3.20
N ILE A 37 -1.65 2.77 -4.21
CA ILE A 37 -2.80 1.94 -4.54
C ILE A 37 -2.36 1.04 -5.67
N ILE A 38 -2.57 -0.26 -5.49
CA ILE A 38 -2.14 -1.28 -6.45
C ILE A 38 -3.34 -2.06 -6.96
N LYS A 39 -3.25 -2.51 -8.20
CA LYS A 39 -4.19 -3.45 -8.80
C LYS A 39 -3.45 -4.72 -9.16
N ILE A 40 -3.86 -5.84 -8.58
CA ILE A 40 -3.18 -7.11 -8.83
C ILE A 40 -3.51 -7.60 -10.24
N GLU A 41 -2.49 -7.80 -11.05
CA GLU A 41 -2.63 -8.26 -12.44
C GLU A 41 -2.37 -9.77 -12.56
N LYS A 42 -1.45 -10.31 -11.75
CA LYS A 42 -1.10 -11.73 -11.79
C LYS A 42 -0.61 -12.22 -10.44
N ILE A 43 -1.04 -13.43 -10.07
CA ILE A 43 -0.58 -14.12 -8.86
C ILE A 43 -0.17 -15.55 -9.24
N GLN A 44 1.03 -15.93 -8.80
CA GLN A 44 1.48 -17.30 -8.66
C GLN A 44 2.01 -17.44 -7.24
N LEU A 45 1.23 -18.09 -6.39
CA LEU A 45 1.44 -18.11 -4.93
C LEU A 45 2.88 -18.50 -4.59
N LYS A 46 3.52 -17.74 -3.69
CA LYS A 46 4.92 -17.90 -3.24
C LYS A 46 6.00 -17.79 -4.33
N GLN A 47 5.64 -17.39 -5.55
CA GLN A 47 6.57 -17.36 -6.67
C GLN A 47 6.59 -16.02 -7.40
N LEU A 48 5.42 -15.46 -7.71
CA LEU A 48 5.28 -14.27 -8.53
C LEU A 48 4.03 -13.49 -8.12
N ILE A 49 4.17 -12.18 -7.92
CA ILE A 49 3.04 -11.26 -7.87
C ILE A 49 3.39 -10.08 -8.80
N THR A 50 2.49 -9.78 -9.74
CA THR A 50 2.59 -8.63 -10.63
C THR A 50 1.38 -7.74 -10.39
N TYR A 51 1.61 -6.44 -10.29
CA TYR A 51 0.56 -5.45 -10.15
C TYR A 51 0.92 -4.20 -10.94
N THR A 52 -0.10 -3.42 -11.27
CA THR A 52 0.08 -2.00 -11.60
C THR A 52 -0.16 -1.16 -10.37
N TYR A 53 0.43 0.02 -10.29
CA TYR A 53 0.26 0.90 -9.13
C TYR A 53 0.14 2.37 -9.51
N SER A 54 -0.49 3.11 -8.61
CA SER A 54 -0.59 4.55 -8.62
C SER A 54 -0.14 5.14 -7.29
N SER A 55 0.47 6.33 -7.33
CA SER A 55 0.68 7.10 -6.11
C SER A 55 -0.66 7.62 -5.59
N LEU A 56 -0.83 7.65 -4.27
CA LEU A 56 -2.04 8.17 -3.62
C LEU A 56 -2.40 9.59 -4.08
N LYS A 57 -1.40 10.42 -4.37
CA LYS A 57 -1.61 11.79 -4.84
C LYS A 57 -2.39 11.81 -6.15
N ASN A 58 -2.03 10.94 -7.08
CA ASN A 58 -2.55 10.94 -8.44
C ASN A 58 -3.87 10.17 -8.56
N TYR A 59 -4.03 9.09 -7.79
CA TYR A 59 -5.19 8.19 -7.90
C TYR A 59 -6.55 8.90 -7.79
N ASN A 60 -7.38 8.83 -8.83
CA ASN A 60 -8.74 9.39 -8.88
C ASN A 60 -9.79 8.29 -9.17
N ILE A 61 -11.02 8.40 -8.66
CA ILE A 61 -12.07 7.38 -8.86
C ILE A 61 -12.56 7.33 -10.32
N PHE A 62 -12.42 8.44 -11.05
CA PHE A 62 -12.84 8.57 -12.45
C PHE A 62 -11.73 8.27 -13.47
N SER A 63 -10.54 7.83 -13.03
CA SER A 63 -9.38 7.62 -13.90
C SER A 63 -9.21 6.18 -14.35
N GLU A 64 -10.27 5.57 -14.91
CA GLU A 64 -10.26 4.20 -15.46
C GLU A 64 -9.12 3.92 -16.47
N ILE A 65 -8.33 4.92 -16.90
CA ILE A 65 -7.42 4.81 -18.04
C ILE A 65 -5.97 5.31 -17.77
N THR A 66 -5.66 6.14 -16.77
CA THR A 66 -4.36 6.89 -16.76
C THR A 66 -3.49 6.83 -15.50
N ASP A 67 -3.94 6.19 -14.42
CA ASP A 67 -3.24 6.31 -13.13
C ASP A 67 -2.37 5.10 -12.76
N PHE A 68 -2.50 3.99 -13.48
CA PHE A 68 -1.85 2.69 -13.22
C PHE A 68 -0.78 2.35 -14.27
N ASP A 69 -0.05 3.36 -14.74
CA ASP A 69 0.85 3.22 -15.89
C ASP A 69 2.14 2.44 -15.57
N THR A 70 2.44 2.24 -14.28
CA THR A 70 3.66 1.54 -13.86
C THR A 70 3.33 0.15 -13.36
N THR A 71 4.02 -0.85 -13.92
CA THR A 71 3.94 -2.25 -13.50
C THR A 71 5.11 -2.60 -12.60
N HIS A 72 4.84 -3.30 -11.50
CA HIS A 72 5.86 -3.91 -10.65
C HIS A 72 5.69 -5.43 -10.61
N THR A 73 6.79 -6.16 -10.41
CA THR A 73 6.76 -7.62 -10.30
C THR A 73 7.71 -8.11 -9.22
N PHE A 74 7.12 -8.73 -8.21
CA PHE A 74 7.84 -9.55 -7.24
C PHE A 74 8.05 -10.94 -7.79
N SER A 75 9.28 -11.44 -7.70
CA SER A 75 9.66 -12.78 -8.13
C SER A 75 10.57 -13.47 -7.11
N SER A 76 10.38 -14.77 -6.91
CA SER A 76 11.10 -15.56 -5.90
C SER A 76 12.64 -15.54 -5.98
N PRO A 77 13.30 -15.29 -7.13
CA PRO A 77 14.75 -15.13 -7.15
C PRO A 77 15.22 -13.93 -6.33
N LYS A 78 14.42 -12.86 -6.25
CA LYS A 78 14.80 -11.60 -5.57
C LYS A 78 14.06 -11.36 -4.26
N TYR A 79 12.92 -12.03 -4.06
CA TYR A 79 12.02 -11.78 -2.94
C TYR A 79 11.60 -13.07 -2.23
N ASP A 80 11.40 -12.96 -0.93
CA ASP A 80 10.74 -13.98 -0.11
C ASP A 80 9.28 -13.62 0.11
N PHE A 81 8.40 -14.61 -0.02
CA PHE A 81 6.96 -14.46 0.13
C PHE A 81 6.54 -15.08 1.47
N PHE A 82 6.32 -14.23 2.47
CA PHE A 82 5.79 -14.64 3.77
C PHE A 82 4.25 -14.67 3.73
N GLU A 83 3.63 -15.05 4.83
CA GLU A 83 2.18 -15.12 4.92
C GLU A 83 1.51 -13.73 4.77
N THR A 84 2.10 -12.71 5.40
CA THR A 84 1.51 -11.37 5.51
C THR A 84 2.22 -10.30 4.68
N HIS A 85 3.40 -10.60 4.15
CA HIS A 85 4.23 -9.61 3.45
C HIS A 85 5.21 -10.25 2.49
N ILE A 86 5.73 -9.43 1.58
CA ILE A 86 6.87 -9.77 0.72
C ILE A 86 8.09 -9.04 1.26
N GLN A 87 9.26 -9.68 1.22
CA GLN A 87 10.53 -9.04 1.60
C GLN A 87 11.58 -9.22 0.52
N MET A 88 12.35 -8.18 0.25
CA MET A 88 13.50 -8.29 -0.66
C MET A 88 14.66 -9.03 0.04
N LYS A 89 15.27 -10.02 -0.62
CA LYS A 89 16.32 -10.86 0.00
C LYS A 89 17.56 -10.09 0.47
N ASN A 90 17.89 -9.01 -0.24
CA ASN A 90 19.09 -8.22 0.01
C ASN A 90 18.80 -6.92 0.77
N SER A 91 17.61 -6.78 1.37
CA SER A 91 17.21 -5.57 2.10
C SER A 91 16.25 -5.93 3.23
N THR A 92 16.13 -5.02 4.20
CA THR A 92 15.09 -5.10 5.23
C THR A 92 13.74 -4.55 4.77
N THR A 93 13.62 -4.18 3.48
CA THR A 93 12.40 -3.63 2.89
C THR A 93 11.30 -4.68 2.80
N LYS A 94 10.15 -4.36 3.39
CA LYS A 94 8.94 -5.19 3.45
C LYS A 94 7.76 -4.49 2.81
N TYR A 95 6.91 -5.28 2.16
CA TYR A 95 5.73 -4.83 1.43
C TYR A 95 4.50 -5.50 2.02
N TYR A 96 3.60 -4.68 2.57
CA TYR A 96 2.36 -5.11 3.22
C TYR A 96 1.15 -4.67 2.40
N TYR A 97 0.06 -5.42 2.48
CA TYR A 97 -1.14 -5.15 1.70
C TYR A 97 -2.35 -5.00 2.62
N TYR A 98 -3.23 -4.05 2.30
CA TYR A 98 -4.44 -3.78 3.07
C TYR A 98 -5.66 -3.64 2.16
N ASN A 99 -6.78 -4.21 2.59
CA ASN A 99 -8.09 -3.89 2.05
C ASN A 99 -8.48 -2.49 2.50
N PHE A 100 -9.26 -1.79 1.68
CA PHE A 100 -9.85 -0.52 2.07
C PHE A 100 -11.21 -0.32 1.44
N ASP A 101 -12.00 0.53 2.09
CA ASP A 101 -13.25 1.04 1.55
C ASP A 101 -12.93 2.22 0.62
N GLU A 102 -13.21 2.04 -0.67
CA GLU A 102 -12.90 3.05 -1.69
C GLU A 102 -13.65 4.36 -1.44
N GLU A 103 -14.95 4.30 -1.13
CA GLU A 103 -15.78 5.49 -0.88
C GLU A 103 -15.26 6.30 0.31
N TRP A 104 -14.96 5.63 1.42
CA TRP A 104 -14.38 6.27 2.61
C TRP A 104 -13.01 6.87 2.31
N PHE A 105 -12.16 6.14 1.57
CA PHE A 105 -10.85 6.64 1.17
C PHE A 105 -10.97 7.93 0.37
N PHE A 106 -11.86 8.00 -0.62
CA PHE A 106 -12.04 9.21 -1.42
C PHE A 106 -12.58 10.38 -0.60
N LYS A 107 -13.54 10.14 0.30
CA LYS A 107 -14.05 11.16 1.22
C LYS A 107 -12.93 11.77 2.08
N ASN A 108 -11.93 10.97 2.45
CA ASN A 108 -10.87 11.36 3.38
C ASN A 108 -9.50 11.59 2.72
N LYS A 109 -9.43 11.55 1.38
CA LYS A 109 -8.17 11.57 0.62
C LYS A 109 -7.27 12.76 0.98
N GLU A 110 -7.83 13.96 1.12
CA GLU A 110 -7.05 15.17 1.46
C GLU A 110 -6.41 15.07 2.86
N LYS A 111 -7.15 14.55 3.85
CA LYS A 111 -6.63 14.33 5.21
C LYS A 111 -5.50 13.29 5.20
N ILE A 112 -5.68 12.20 4.46
CA ILE A 112 -4.66 11.14 4.30
C ILE A 112 -3.40 11.74 3.66
N LEU A 113 -3.55 12.46 2.55
CA LEU A 113 -2.42 13.09 1.85
C LEU A 113 -1.69 14.11 2.73
N SER A 114 -2.42 14.88 3.56
CA SER A 114 -1.81 15.86 4.47
C SER A 114 -0.86 15.22 5.49
N ASN A 115 -1.17 14.00 5.94
CA ASN A 115 -0.33 13.24 6.87
C ASN A 115 0.89 12.60 6.19
N ILE A 116 0.78 12.20 4.92
CA ILE A 116 1.85 11.52 4.18
C ILE A 116 2.86 12.53 3.58
N ILE A 117 2.38 13.69 3.11
CA ILE A 117 3.19 14.70 2.40
C ILE A 117 3.90 15.65 3.37
N SER A 118 3.54 15.67 4.66
CA SER A 118 4.13 16.60 5.63
C SER A 118 5.62 16.32 5.85
N TYR A 119 6.49 17.13 5.21
CA TYR A 119 7.95 17.04 5.30
C TYR A 119 8.52 17.18 6.71
N HIS A 120 7.74 17.71 7.65
CA HIS A 120 8.18 18.02 9.02
C HIS A 120 7.59 17.10 10.09
N LYS A 121 6.76 16.13 9.72
CA LYS A 121 6.20 15.14 10.65
C LYS A 121 6.86 13.80 10.44
N GLU A 122 7.11 13.08 11.54
CA GLU A 122 7.42 11.65 11.45
C GLU A 122 6.29 10.98 10.66
N LYS A 123 6.65 10.26 9.59
CA LYS A 123 5.64 9.56 8.79
C LYS A 123 5.08 8.42 9.63
N LYS A 124 3.84 8.57 10.07
CA LYS A 124 3.10 7.55 10.81
C LYS A 124 2.83 6.33 9.92
N PRO A 125 2.81 5.11 10.50
CA PRO A 125 2.26 3.94 9.84
C PRO A 125 0.86 4.22 9.29
N PHE A 126 0.56 3.61 8.15
CA PHE A 126 -0.67 3.90 7.42
C PHE A 126 -1.94 3.64 8.24
N LEU A 127 -1.94 2.57 9.05
CA LEU A 127 -3.06 2.23 9.94
C LEU A 127 -3.35 3.33 10.98
N GLU A 128 -2.31 3.95 11.53
CA GLU A 128 -2.48 5.02 12.53
C GLU A 128 -3.16 6.25 11.93
N ILE A 129 -2.82 6.61 10.69
CA ILE A 129 -3.46 7.72 9.97
C ILE A 129 -4.97 7.49 9.84
N PHE A 130 -5.38 6.26 9.50
CA PHE A 130 -6.80 5.94 9.33
C PHE A 130 -7.55 5.89 10.65
N GLN A 131 -6.92 5.37 11.71
CA GLN A 131 -7.48 5.38 13.06
C GLN A 131 -7.69 6.81 13.57
N GLU A 132 -6.73 7.70 13.35
CA GLU A 132 -6.85 9.11 13.75
C GLU A 132 -8.02 9.81 13.05
N ILE A 133 -8.14 9.64 11.73
CA ILE A 133 -9.24 10.23 10.96
C ILE A 133 -10.60 9.68 11.44
N GLU A 134 -10.69 8.38 11.73
CA GLU A 134 -11.95 7.79 12.24
C GLU A 134 -12.29 8.30 13.65
N MET A 135 -11.30 8.53 14.52
CA MET A 135 -11.53 9.10 15.85
C MET A 135 -11.97 10.57 15.80
N GLU A 136 -11.49 11.35 14.83
CA GLU A 136 -11.92 12.75 14.63
C GLU A 136 -13.35 12.87 14.09
N GLU A 137 -13.87 11.84 13.40
CA GLU A 137 -15.23 11.81 12.87
C GLU A 137 -16.28 11.31 13.88
N LYS A 138 -15.87 10.84 15.07
CA LYS A 138 -16.74 10.38 16.17
C LYS A 138 -16.99 11.47 17.21
#